data_AF-A0A4S2HQ21-F1
#
_entry.id   AF-A0A4S2HQ21-F1
#
_cell.length_a   1.000
_cell.length_b   1.000
_cell.length_c   1.000
_cell.angle_alpha   90.00
_cell.angle_beta   90.00
_cell.angle_gamma   90.00
#
_symmetry.space_group_name_H-M   'P 1'
#
loop_
_entity.id
_entity.type
_entity.pdbx_description
1 polymer ?
#
loop_
_entity_poly.entity_id
_entity_poly.type
_entity_poly.pdbx_seq_one_letter_code
_entity_poly.pdbx_strand_id
1 'polypeptide(L)'
;MTSTEIFENNLLFFKIMKRYGDKVQCRCPAHDDKHASLTITKGRKCTLFYCHAGCTVDDVLNAAGLEKKDTFYDVEPRSPNWKAYVEAREKRRIEAVYNYVSINGAYAFTKIRCEGKKILYGRMENDRFIYGLPRDTPRKSYKAIYGSLQAINKAIAENKPVFVPEGEKDADTLIKQGYTAFTYGGVNDWQSDFATLVQRADVYILADNDEAGKRVAETIQNDIKTVAKSSKIIVPMPDIPKADITDYFNAGHSKQEFEKMLQQEQSTVKEAVREGVAKHDTPIKAQRQQDSRLEQVLKDLHAERYETSDKGFGRLFADVFKDRHRYNPSRKDFMRYDGKRWIDDIEGLSARASAKVLSDALVRYAVNVDTEGKYLKAVATLCNIRNRNNMLQDSKDVYFFSNEQLDVNDYL
;
A
#
# COMPACT_ATOMS: atom_id res chain seq x y z
N MET A 1 0.74 33.57 -25.24
CA MET A 1 1.34 34.50 -26.20
C MET A 1 2.82 34.19 -26.31
N THR A 2 3.40 34.23 -27.50
CA THR A 2 4.84 34.01 -27.70
C THR A 2 5.66 35.20 -27.15
N SER A 3 6.95 35.01 -26.90
CA SER A 3 7.85 36.09 -26.48
C SER A 3 7.93 37.24 -27.50
N THR A 4 7.68 36.94 -28.78
CA THR A 4 7.58 37.95 -29.84
C THR A 4 6.26 38.71 -29.74
N GLU A 5 5.13 38.03 -29.56
CA GLU A 5 3.81 38.68 -29.43
C GLU A 5 3.75 39.62 -28.22
N ILE A 6 4.26 39.19 -27.07
CA ILE A 6 4.26 40.02 -25.85
C ILE A 6 5.17 41.22 -26.04
N PHE A 7 6.33 41.03 -26.68
CA PHE A 7 7.22 42.13 -27.00
C PHE A 7 6.52 43.15 -27.91
N GLU A 8 5.89 42.73 -29.01
CA GLU A 8 5.15 43.66 -29.90
C GLU A 8 3.98 44.33 -29.18
N ASN A 9 3.24 43.61 -28.32
CA ASN A 9 2.14 44.17 -27.53
C ASN A 9 2.63 45.27 -26.58
N ASN A 10 3.77 45.06 -25.91
CA ASN A 10 4.37 46.07 -25.05
C ASN A 10 4.78 47.33 -25.82
N LEU A 11 5.19 47.19 -27.09
CA LEU A 11 5.55 48.33 -27.92
C LEU A 11 4.36 49.21 -28.30
N LEU A 12 3.12 48.70 -28.28
CA LEU A 12 1.91 49.48 -28.60
C LEU A 12 1.68 50.65 -27.62
N PHE A 13 2.25 50.57 -26.42
CA PHE A 13 2.15 51.60 -25.40
C PHE A 13 3.16 52.74 -25.58
N PHE A 14 4.04 52.67 -26.59
CA PHE A 14 5.13 53.64 -26.77
C PHE A 14 5.16 54.22 -28.19
N LYS A 15 5.55 55.49 -28.27
CA LYS A 15 5.82 56.14 -29.56
C LYS A 15 7.22 55.76 -30.06
N ILE A 16 7.28 54.81 -31.00
CA ILE A 16 8.51 54.31 -31.61
C ILE A 16 9.09 55.34 -32.58
N MET A 17 10.38 55.63 -32.46
CA MET A 17 11.11 56.53 -33.36
C MET A 17 12.05 55.77 -34.31
N LYS A 18 12.73 54.72 -33.81
CA LYS A 18 13.63 53.87 -34.60
C LYS A 18 13.57 52.43 -34.13
N ARG A 19 13.77 51.48 -35.05
CA ARG A 19 13.77 50.03 -34.78
C ARG A 19 15.02 49.37 -35.35
N TYR A 20 15.61 48.48 -34.56
CA TYR A 20 16.84 47.74 -34.83
C TYR A 20 16.65 46.29 -34.40
N GLY A 21 15.99 45.48 -35.25
CA GLY A 21 15.66 44.09 -34.93
C GLY A 21 14.85 43.97 -33.63
N ASP A 22 15.46 43.35 -32.63
CA ASP A 22 14.92 43.11 -31.27
C ASP A 22 15.05 44.32 -30.32
N LYS A 23 15.38 45.50 -30.83
CA LYS A 23 15.56 46.73 -30.04
C LYS A 23 14.84 47.91 -30.71
N VAL A 24 14.18 48.75 -29.92
CA VAL A 24 13.58 50.01 -30.41
C VAL A 24 13.99 51.19 -29.55
N GLN A 25 14.02 52.36 -30.17
CA GLN A 25 14.14 53.65 -29.49
C GLN A 25 12.81 54.38 -29.52
N CYS A 26 12.38 54.82 -28.36
CA CYS A 26 11.09 55.44 -28.10
C CYS A 26 11.30 56.74 -27.32
N ARG A 27 10.30 57.62 -27.37
CA ARG A 27 10.21 58.71 -26.38
C ARG A 27 9.76 58.14 -25.04
N CYS A 28 10.47 58.50 -23.98
CA CYS A 28 10.10 58.11 -22.62
C CYS A 28 8.81 58.82 -22.21
N PRO A 29 7.77 58.11 -21.75
CA PRO A 29 6.53 58.73 -21.28
C PRO A 29 6.65 59.33 -19.88
N ALA A 30 7.69 58.97 -19.11
CA ALA A 30 7.89 59.42 -17.74
C ALA A 30 8.48 60.85 -17.62
N HIS A 31 8.87 61.47 -18.72
CA HIS A 31 9.34 62.86 -18.76
C HIS A 31 9.06 63.52 -20.12
N ASP A 32 9.23 64.85 -20.21
CA ASP A 32 9.14 65.57 -21.50
C ASP A 32 10.34 65.22 -22.39
N ASP A 33 10.23 64.10 -23.11
CA ASP A 33 11.30 63.56 -23.92
C ASP A 33 11.30 64.12 -25.35
N LYS A 34 12.29 64.96 -25.64
CA LYS A 34 12.52 65.54 -26.98
C LYS A 34 13.41 64.67 -27.87
N HIS A 35 14.16 63.71 -27.30
CA HIS A 35 15.23 62.98 -27.98
C HIS A 35 15.21 61.47 -27.68
N ALA A 36 14.10 60.78 -27.95
CA ALA A 36 13.97 59.31 -28.01
C ALA A 36 14.89 58.54 -27.03
N SER A 37 14.82 58.92 -25.75
CA SER A 37 15.78 58.54 -24.71
C SER A 37 15.50 57.17 -24.10
N LEU A 38 14.38 56.54 -24.44
CA LEU A 38 14.00 55.22 -23.96
C LEU A 38 14.41 54.14 -24.98
N THR A 39 15.24 53.21 -24.53
CA THR A 39 15.51 51.97 -25.25
C THR A 39 14.60 50.87 -24.72
N ILE A 40 13.87 50.21 -25.61
CA ILE A 40 13.11 49.00 -25.30
C ILE A 40 13.74 47.83 -26.05
N THR A 41 14.08 46.75 -25.35
CA THR A 41 14.79 45.60 -25.94
C THR A 41 14.07 44.30 -25.62
N LYS A 42 13.97 43.41 -26.60
CA LYS A 42 13.49 42.05 -26.40
C LYS A 42 14.55 41.27 -25.62
N GLY A 43 14.34 41.12 -24.32
CA GLY A 43 15.22 40.31 -23.47
C GLY A 43 15.01 38.81 -23.69
N ARG A 44 15.64 37.99 -22.85
CA ARG A 44 15.40 36.54 -22.83
C ARG A 44 14.16 36.14 -22.03
N LYS A 45 13.80 36.92 -21.01
CA LYS A 45 12.72 36.61 -20.04
C LYS A 45 11.57 37.62 -20.06
N CYS A 46 11.87 38.86 -20.43
CA CYS A 46 10.92 39.97 -20.44
C CYS A 46 11.38 41.05 -21.42
N THR A 47 10.48 42.00 -21.68
CA THR A 47 10.80 43.26 -22.34
C THR A 47 11.58 44.15 -21.38
N LEU A 48 12.76 44.60 -21.80
CA LEU A 48 13.66 45.43 -21.00
C LEU A 48 13.47 46.90 -21.38
N PHE A 49 13.39 47.76 -20.37
CA PHE A 49 13.24 49.21 -20.53
C PHE A 49 14.45 49.90 -19.91
N TYR A 50 15.08 50.79 -20.67
CA TYR A 50 16.21 51.57 -20.19
C TYR A 50 16.13 53.00 -20.68
N CYS A 51 15.90 53.93 -19.74
CA CYS A 51 15.87 55.36 -20.02
C CYS A 51 17.27 55.97 -19.80
N HIS A 52 17.87 56.53 -20.84
CA HIS A 52 19.18 57.19 -20.76
C HIS A 52 19.14 58.54 -20.02
N ALA A 53 17.94 59.09 -19.77
CA ALA A 53 17.74 60.29 -18.98
C ALA A 53 17.60 60.03 -17.47
N GLY A 54 17.60 58.75 -17.03
CA GLY A 54 17.63 58.37 -15.62
C GLY A 54 16.30 57.98 -14.97
N CYS A 55 15.20 57.88 -15.72
CA CYS A 55 13.94 57.38 -15.18
C CYS A 55 14.06 55.92 -14.75
N THR A 56 13.40 55.56 -13.64
CA THR A 56 13.33 54.17 -13.23
C THR A 56 12.41 53.38 -14.16
N VAL A 57 12.57 52.05 -14.19
CA VAL A 57 11.68 51.18 -14.97
C VAL A 57 10.24 51.32 -14.51
N ASP A 58 10.01 51.42 -13.19
CA ASP A 58 8.66 51.50 -12.64
C ASP A 58 7.99 52.83 -13.04
N ASP A 59 8.72 53.96 -13.09
CA ASP A 59 8.19 55.24 -13.59
C ASP A 59 7.78 55.16 -15.07
N VAL A 60 8.61 54.52 -15.90
CA VAL A 60 8.35 54.33 -17.33
C VAL A 60 7.10 53.47 -17.55
N LEU A 61 6.97 52.37 -16.80
CA LEU A 61 5.83 51.46 -16.91
C LEU A 61 4.53 52.11 -16.43
N ASN A 62 4.56 52.80 -15.28
CA ASN A 62 3.41 53.52 -14.74
C ASN A 62 2.92 54.59 -15.71
N ALA A 63 3.83 55.39 -16.28
CA ALA A 63 3.48 56.44 -17.25
C ALA A 63 2.95 55.87 -18.58
N ALA A 64 3.40 54.66 -18.97
CA ALA A 64 2.91 53.96 -20.15
C ALA A 64 1.58 53.21 -19.92
N GLY A 65 1.11 53.10 -18.66
CA GLY A 65 -0.07 52.30 -18.33
C GLY A 65 0.16 50.78 -18.43
N LEU A 66 1.41 50.34 -18.27
CA LEU A 66 1.80 48.92 -18.28
C LEU A 66 2.11 48.44 -16.86
N GLU A 67 1.68 47.22 -16.51
CA GLU A 67 2.15 46.60 -15.29
C GLU A 67 3.41 45.78 -15.54
N LYS A 68 4.27 45.68 -14.52
CA LYS A 68 5.52 44.90 -14.58
C LYS A 68 5.29 43.44 -15.00
N LYS A 69 4.15 42.85 -14.63
CA LYS A 69 3.76 41.48 -15.00
C LYS A 69 3.57 41.31 -16.51
N ASP A 70 3.10 42.35 -17.21
CA ASP A 70 2.80 42.32 -18.65
C ASP A 70 4.09 42.34 -19.49
N THR A 71 5.21 42.71 -18.87
CA THR A 71 6.53 42.74 -19.53
C THR A 71 7.17 41.35 -19.67
N PHE A 72 6.73 40.34 -18.91
CA PHE A 72 7.34 39.01 -18.90
C PHE A 72 6.79 38.12 -20.02
N TYR A 73 7.68 37.38 -20.67
CA TYR A 73 7.32 36.47 -21.76
C TYR A 73 6.73 35.15 -21.29
N ASP A 74 6.94 34.81 -20.03
CA ASP A 74 6.42 33.60 -19.41
C ASP A 74 5.01 33.89 -18.83
N VAL A 75 3.97 33.79 -19.67
CA VAL A 75 2.57 33.63 -19.19
C VAL A 75 2.15 32.16 -19.13
N GLU A 76 3.06 31.24 -19.43
CA GLU A 76 2.91 29.90 -18.88
C GLU A 76 3.26 30.02 -17.40
N PRO A 77 2.40 29.59 -16.46
CA PRO A 77 2.95 29.16 -15.18
C PRO A 77 4.01 28.15 -15.58
N ARG A 78 5.29 28.47 -15.34
CA ARG A 78 6.24 27.42 -15.07
C ARG A 78 5.54 26.63 -13.98
N SER A 79 4.91 25.50 -14.32
CA SER A 79 4.92 24.41 -13.37
C SER A 79 6.41 24.32 -13.06
N PRO A 80 6.87 24.66 -11.84
CA PRO A 80 8.26 24.42 -11.53
C PRO A 80 8.35 22.92 -11.72
N ASN A 81 8.99 22.46 -12.81
CA ASN A 81 9.02 21.06 -13.17
C ASN A 81 9.55 20.35 -11.93
N TRP A 82 8.63 19.78 -11.15
CA TRP A 82 8.94 19.42 -9.78
C TRP A 82 9.98 18.30 -9.80
N LYS A 83 10.01 17.54 -10.90
CA LYS A 83 11.06 16.58 -11.20
C LYS A 83 12.42 17.27 -11.31
N ALA A 84 12.55 18.32 -12.12
CA ALA A 84 13.80 19.08 -12.22
C ALA A 84 14.24 19.68 -10.87
N TYR A 85 13.30 20.16 -10.05
CA TYR A 85 13.60 20.63 -8.70
C TYR A 85 14.11 19.50 -7.78
N VAL A 86 13.41 18.37 -7.75
CA VAL A 86 13.81 17.18 -6.98
C VAL A 86 15.16 16.66 -7.47
N GLU A 87 15.37 16.52 -8.78
CA GLU A 87 16.65 16.07 -9.36
C GLU A 87 17.81 16.99 -8.99
N ALA A 88 17.62 18.31 -9.07
CA ALA A 88 18.63 19.29 -8.68
C ALA A 88 18.94 19.24 -7.18
N ARG A 89 17.92 19.10 -6.33
CA ARG A 89 18.05 19.02 -4.87
C ARG A 89 18.74 17.72 -4.43
N GLU A 90 18.37 16.60 -5.03
CA GLU A 90 18.89 15.27 -4.71
C GLU A 90 20.22 14.97 -5.40
N LYS A 91 20.59 15.79 -6.39
CA LYS A 91 21.75 15.60 -7.27
C LYS A 91 21.74 14.22 -7.95
N ARG A 92 20.55 13.73 -8.29
CA ARG A 92 20.28 12.38 -8.82
C ARG A 92 19.10 12.46 -9.79
N ARG A 93 19.16 11.71 -10.88
CA ARG A 93 18.03 11.60 -11.81
C ARG A 93 16.88 10.83 -11.16
N ILE A 94 15.64 11.20 -11.50
CA ILE A 94 14.47 10.40 -11.13
C ILE A 94 14.35 9.24 -12.13
N GLU A 95 14.37 8.02 -11.61
CA GLU A 95 14.19 6.79 -12.40
C GLU A 95 12.70 6.46 -12.55
N ALA A 96 11.91 6.65 -11.47
CA ALA A 96 10.48 6.32 -11.47
C ALA A 96 9.71 7.11 -10.41
N VAL A 97 8.39 7.24 -10.64
CA VAL A 97 7.45 7.95 -9.77
C VAL A 97 6.21 7.10 -9.60
N TYR A 98 5.90 6.73 -8.37
CA TYR A 98 4.80 5.81 -8.03
C TYR A 98 3.78 6.51 -7.14
N ASN A 99 2.56 6.68 -7.63
CA ASN A 99 1.47 7.29 -6.89
C ASN A 99 0.66 6.20 -6.19
N TYR A 100 0.76 6.18 -4.87
CA TYR A 100 0.06 5.23 -4.02
C TYR A 100 -1.36 5.70 -3.73
N VAL A 101 -2.29 4.76 -3.82
CA VAL A 101 -3.70 4.96 -3.51
C VAL A 101 -4.07 4.12 -2.29
N SER A 102 -4.81 4.71 -1.36
CA SER A 102 -5.40 3.98 -0.24
C SER A 102 -6.42 2.97 -0.77
N ILE A 103 -6.66 1.88 -0.03
CA ILE A 103 -7.68 0.88 -0.36
C ILE A 103 -9.10 1.44 -0.52
N ASN A 104 -9.37 2.65 -0.01
CA ASN A 104 -10.63 3.36 -0.22
C ASN A 104 -10.68 4.18 -1.54
N GLY A 105 -9.60 4.19 -2.32
CA GLY A 105 -9.48 4.90 -3.59
C GLY A 105 -8.92 6.32 -3.51
N ALA A 106 -8.70 6.87 -2.30
CA ALA A 106 -8.09 8.18 -2.14
C ALA A 106 -6.58 8.14 -2.44
N TYR A 107 -6.06 9.22 -3.02
CA TYR A 107 -4.61 9.43 -3.10
C TYR A 107 -3.99 9.43 -1.70
N ALA A 108 -2.93 8.66 -1.50
CA ALA A 108 -2.24 8.55 -0.22
C ALA A 108 -0.91 9.33 -0.21
N PHE A 109 0.02 8.95 -1.08
CA PHE A 109 1.34 9.56 -1.19
C PHE A 109 2.00 9.21 -2.53
N THR A 110 3.13 9.85 -2.80
CA THR A 110 4.00 9.55 -3.93
C THR A 110 5.35 9.04 -3.43
N LYS A 111 5.79 7.90 -3.98
CA LYS A 111 7.13 7.34 -3.79
C LYS A 111 7.94 7.61 -5.04
N ILE A 112 9.09 8.26 -4.90
CA ILE A 112 10.01 8.54 -6.01
C ILE A 112 11.24 7.66 -5.82
N ARG A 113 11.65 7.00 -6.92
CA ARG A 113 12.93 6.31 -7.00
C ARG A 113 13.90 7.15 -7.80
N CYS A 114 15.02 7.49 -7.20
CA CYS A 114 16.14 8.19 -7.84
C CYS A 114 17.31 7.24 -8.07
N GLU A 115 18.21 7.68 -8.95
CA GLU A 115 19.47 7.02 -9.26
C GLU A 115 20.22 6.55 -8.00
N GLY A 116 20.80 5.36 -8.07
CA GLY A 116 21.49 4.73 -6.94
C GLY A 116 20.54 4.25 -5.84
N LYS A 117 19.31 3.82 -6.23
CA LYS A 117 18.28 3.22 -5.36
C LYS A 117 17.83 4.13 -4.21
N LYS A 118 17.97 5.45 -4.35
CA LYS A 118 17.49 6.39 -3.32
C LYS A 118 15.97 6.52 -3.43
N ILE A 119 15.27 6.30 -2.32
CA ILE A 119 13.81 6.40 -2.26
C ILE A 119 13.41 7.66 -1.50
N LEU A 120 12.46 8.40 -2.05
CA LEU A 120 11.84 9.57 -1.44
C LEU A 120 10.35 9.32 -1.29
N TYR A 121 9.79 9.75 -0.17
CA TYR A 121 8.35 9.75 0.06
C TYR A 121 7.88 11.20 0.19
N GLY A 122 6.70 11.48 -0.32
CA GLY A 122 6.13 12.81 -0.30
C GLY A 122 4.71 12.84 -0.82
N ARG A 123 4.18 14.05 -1.00
CA ARG A 123 2.85 14.27 -1.58
C ARG A 123 2.90 15.23 -2.75
N MET A 124 2.01 15.02 -3.70
CA MET A 124 1.77 15.97 -4.78
C MET A 124 0.72 16.99 -4.32
N GLU A 125 1.12 18.26 -4.22
CA GLU A 125 0.24 19.37 -3.86
C GLU A 125 0.52 20.54 -4.81
N ASN A 126 -0.53 21.09 -5.43
CA ASN A 126 -0.43 22.22 -6.38
C ASN A 126 0.69 22.02 -7.43
N ASP A 127 0.71 20.84 -8.06
CA ASP A 127 1.73 20.42 -9.04
C ASP A 127 3.18 20.42 -8.54
N ARG A 128 3.39 20.30 -7.22
CA ARG A 128 4.71 20.20 -6.59
C ARG A 128 4.83 18.96 -5.72
N PHE A 129 6.04 18.42 -5.65
CA PHE A 129 6.37 17.35 -4.72
C PHE A 129 6.81 17.93 -3.37
N ILE A 130 6.00 17.69 -2.35
CA ILE A 130 6.26 18.03 -0.96
C ILE A 130 6.94 16.85 -0.28
N TYR A 131 8.14 17.07 0.27
CA TYR A 131 8.94 16.03 0.89
C TYR A 131 8.37 15.58 2.23
N GLY A 132 8.44 14.27 2.47
CA GLY A 132 8.01 13.64 3.70
C GLY A 132 6.50 13.43 3.79
N LEU A 133 6.10 12.65 4.79
CA LEU A 133 4.70 12.47 5.17
C LEU A 133 4.47 13.15 6.52
N PRO A 134 3.26 13.62 6.82
CA PRO A 134 2.95 14.19 8.13
C PRO A 134 3.26 13.24 9.28
N ARG A 135 3.76 13.83 10.37
CA ARG A 135 4.26 13.08 11.53
C ARG A 135 3.17 12.30 12.25
N ASP A 136 1.94 12.79 12.20
CA ASP A 136 0.75 12.21 12.80
C ASP A 136 0.14 11.06 11.97
N THR A 137 0.52 10.96 10.69
CA THR A 137 -0.03 9.97 9.76
C THR A 137 1.10 9.13 9.16
N PRO A 138 1.57 8.07 9.85
CA PRO A 138 2.67 7.25 9.37
C PRO A 138 2.29 6.51 8.08
N ARG A 139 3.25 6.24 7.19
CA ARG A 139 3.02 5.65 5.86
C ARG A 139 2.08 4.44 5.84
N LYS A 140 2.24 3.50 6.78
CA LYS A 140 1.42 2.28 6.84
C LYS A 140 -0.04 2.56 7.17
N SER A 141 -0.33 3.63 7.93
CA SER A 141 -1.71 4.00 8.31
C SER A 141 -2.59 4.37 7.11
N TYR A 142 -1.99 4.78 5.98
CA TYR A 142 -2.73 5.04 4.74
C TYR A 142 -3.35 3.79 4.13
N LYS A 143 -2.87 2.59 4.50
CA LYS A 143 -3.26 1.31 3.86
C LYS A 143 -3.27 1.47 2.34
N ALA A 144 -2.12 1.82 1.79
CA ALA A 144 -2.00 2.18 0.39
C ALA A 144 -1.25 1.14 -0.43
N ILE A 145 -1.71 0.96 -1.66
CA ILE A 145 -1.11 0.12 -2.69
C ILE A 145 -0.67 0.96 -3.89
N TYR A 146 0.26 0.45 -4.68
CA TYR A 146 0.52 0.96 -6.02
C TYR A 146 -0.18 0.06 -7.04
N GLY A 147 -1.13 0.64 -7.78
CA GLY A 147 -2.01 -0.06 -8.71
C GLY A 147 -3.33 0.70 -8.88
N SER A 148 -4.26 0.13 -9.65
CA SER A 148 -5.58 0.73 -9.88
C SER A 148 -6.69 -0.11 -9.30
N LEU A 149 -7.40 0.42 -8.29
CA LEU A 149 -8.58 -0.24 -7.72
C LEU A 149 -9.66 -0.47 -8.78
N GLN A 150 -9.82 0.46 -9.72
CA GLN A 150 -10.77 0.31 -10.82
C GLN A 150 -10.38 -0.86 -11.73
N ALA A 151 -9.09 -1.02 -12.04
CA ALA A 151 -8.60 -2.14 -12.83
C ALA A 151 -8.78 -3.48 -12.09
N ILE A 152 -8.48 -3.52 -10.79
CA ILE A 152 -8.69 -4.70 -9.94
C ILE A 152 -10.17 -5.10 -9.94
N ASN A 153 -11.08 -4.16 -9.63
CA ASN A 153 -12.51 -4.44 -9.61
C ASN A 153 -13.04 -4.90 -10.97
N LYS A 154 -12.54 -4.29 -12.06
CA LYS A 154 -12.88 -4.69 -13.43
C LYS A 154 -12.40 -6.11 -13.73
N ALA A 155 -11.15 -6.45 -13.37
CA ALA A 155 -10.61 -7.79 -13.58
C ALA A 155 -11.44 -8.85 -12.83
N ILE A 156 -11.82 -8.57 -11.58
CA ILE A 156 -12.67 -9.46 -10.78
C ILE A 156 -14.04 -9.67 -11.45
N ALA A 157 -14.69 -8.59 -11.89
CA ALA A 157 -15.98 -8.67 -12.58
C ALA A 157 -15.90 -9.47 -13.90
N GLU A 158 -14.78 -9.37 -14.60
CA GLU A 158 -14.52 -10.07 -15.87
C GLU A 158 -13.91 -11.48 -15.69
N ASN A 159 -13.78 -11.98 -14.45
CA ASN A 159 -13.09 -13.23 -14.12
C ASN A 159 -11.65 -13.32 -14.68
N LYS A 160 -10.96 -12.18 -14.74
CA LYS A 160 -9.54 -12.10 -15.11
C LYS A 160 -8.67 -12.17 -13.86
N PRO A 161 -7.49 -12.80 -13.94
CA PRO A 161 -6.60 -12.91 -12.80
C PRO A 161 -6.02 -11.55 -12.39
N VAL A 162 -5.73 -11.43 -11.08
CA VAL A 162 -5.05 -10.29 -10.47
C VAL A 162 -3.67 -10.73 -10.01
N PHE A 163 -2.64 -9.99 -10.37
CA PHE A 163 -1.26 -10.29 -10.03
C PHE A 163 -0.76 -9.39 -8.89
N VAL A 164 -0.02 -9.97 -7.95
CA VAL A 164 0.55 -9.28 -6.79
C VAL A 164 2.06 -9.50 -6.78
N PRO A 165 2.84 -8.68 -7.50
CA PRO A 165 4.29 -8.66 -7.36
C PRO A 165 4.76 -7.93 -6.10
N GLU A 166 6.01 -8.15 -5.71
CA GLU A 166 6.63 -7.48 -4.58
C GLU A 166 6.88 -5.99 -4.84
N GLY A 167 7.41 -5.61 -6.01
CA GLY A 167 7.86 -4.25 -6.32
C GLY A 167 7.00 -3.47 -7.31
N GLU A 168 7.16 -2.13 -7.33
CA GLU A 168 6.43 -1.28 -8.28
C GLU A 168 6.88 -1.47 -9.72
N LYS A 169 8.17 -1.73 -9.93
CA LYS A 169 8.73 -1.98 -11.26
C LYS A 169 8.10 -3.22 -11.90
N ASP A 170 7.90 -4.26 -11.11
CA ASP A 170 7.24 -5.51 -11.52
C ASP A 170 5.76 -5.31 -11.82
N ALA A 171 5.07 -4.52 -10.99
CA ALA A 171 3.70 -4.14 -11.26
C ALA A 171 3.59 -3.39 -12.61
N ASP A 172 4.47 -2.42 -12.86
CA ASP A 172 4.53 -1.71 -14.14
C ASP A 172 4.82 -2.65 -15.32
N THR A 173 5.75 -3.61 -15.15
CA THR A 173 6.05 -4.61 -16.18
C THR A 173 4.81 -5.44 -16.52
N LEU A 174 4.09 -5.96 -15.53
CA LEU A 174 2.87 -6.74 -15.73
C LEU A 174 1.75 -5.92 -16.39
N ILE A 175 1.56 -4.67 -15.96
CA ILE A 175 0.56 -3.76 -16.52
C ILE A 175 0.86 -3.49 -18.00
N LYS A 176 2.13 -3.27 -18.36
CA LYS A 176 2.55 -3.12 -19.77
C LYS A 176 2.28 -4.36 -20.61
N GLN A 177 2.35 -5.54 -20.01
CA GLN A 177 1.98 -6.81 -20.67
C GLN A 177 0.45 -7.04 -20.73
N GLY A 178 -0.35 -6.12 -20.20
CA GLY A 178 -1.81 -6.16 -20.23
C GLY A 178 -2.44 -6.95 -19.08
N TYR A 179 -1.68 -7.27 -18.03
CA TYR A 179 -2.19 -7.90 -16.82
C TYR A 179 -2.68 -6.86 -15.82
N THR A 180 -3.63 -7.25 -14.97
CA THR A 180 -4.03 -6.41 -13.83
C THR A 180 -3.13 -6.74 -12.66
N ALA A 181 -2.33 -5.76 -12.21
CA ALA A 181 -1.40 -5.96 -11.11
C ALA A 181 -1.41 -4.81 -10.10
N PHE A 182 -1.07 -5.13 -8.85
CA PHE A 182 -0.78 -4.13 -7.82
C PHE A 182 0.27 -4.64 -6.84
N THR A 183 1.00 -3.72 -6.20
CA THR A 183 1.96 -4.03 -5.14
C THR A 183 1.64 -3.29 -3.84
N TYR A 184 2.09 -3.86 -2.73
CA TYR A 184 2.06 -3.31 -1.38
C TYR A 184 3.32 -2.48 -1.04
N GLY A 185 4.34 -2.49 -1.90
CA GLY A 185 5.46 -1.54 -1.91
C GLY A 185 6.82 -2.05 -1.44
N GLY A 186 6.87 -3.24 -0.85
CA GLY A 186 8.10 -3.97 -0.48
C GLY A 186 7.86 -4.93 0.69
N VAL A 187 8.76 -5.90 0.90
CA VAL A 187 8.60 -7.05 1.84
C VAL A 187 7.96 -6.77 3.20
N ASN A 188 8.15 -5.58 3.78
CA ASN A 188 7.68 -5.23 5.11
C ASN A 188 6.35 -4.44 5.12
N ASP A 189 5.73 -4.24 3.96
CA ASP A 189 4.62 -3.29 3.79
C ASP A 189 3.25 -3.95 3.58
N TRP A 190 3.21 -5.26 3.44
CA TRP A 190 1.97 -6.01 3.38
C TRP A 190 1.16 -5.81 4.66
N GLN A 191 -0.14 -5.56 4.50
CA GLN A 191 -1.11 -5.45 5.58
C GLN A 191 -2.31 -6.32 5.22
N SER A 192 -2.81 -7.10 6.17
CA SER A 192 -3.92 -8.06 5.93
C SER A 192 -5.19 -7.41 5.40
N ASP A 193 -5.41 -6.11 5.66
CA ASP A 193 -6.50 -5.33 5.06
C ASP A 193 -6.48 -5.36 3.52
N PHE A 194 -5.31 -5.52 2.88
CA PHE A 194 -5.20 -5.61 1.42
C PHE A 194 -5.87 -6.85 0.83
N ALA A 195 -6.14 -7.88 1.65
CA ALA A 195 -6.88 -9.05 1.23
C ALA A 195 -8.30 -8.70 0.73
N THR A 196 -8.90 -7.61 1.22
CA THR A 196 -10.23 -7.18 0.75
C THR A 196 -10.23 -6.74 -0.70
N LEU A 197 -9.08 -6.36 -1.27
CA LEU A 197 -8.95 -5.93 -2.67
C LEU A 197 -9.15 -7.08 -3.66
N VAL A 198 -8.92 -8.32 -3.23
CA VAL A 198 -8.90 -9.50 -4.11
C VAL A 198 -10.04 -10.48 -3.79
N GLN A 199 -11.12 -9.99 -3.21
CA GLN A 199 -12.27 -10.81 -2.86
C GLN A 199 -12.86 -11.48 -4.11
N ARG A 200 -12.97 -12.82 -4.08
CA ARG A 200 -13.42 -13.69 -5.18
C ARG A 200 -12.57 -13.62 -6.46
N ALA A 201 -11.36 -13.04 -6.40
CA ALA A 201 -10.43 -13.00 -7.51
C ALA A 201 -9.64 -14.30 -7.66
N ASP A 202 -9.19 -14.60 -8.88
CA ASP A 202 -8.10 -15.55 -9.13
C ASP A 202 -6.77 -14.80 -9.00
N VAL A 203 -5.96 -15.12 -7.99
CA VAL A 203 -4.79 -14.31 -7.61
C VAL A 203 -3.48 -15.04 -7.86
N TYR A 204 -2.54 -14.37 -8.53
CA TYR A 204 -1.16 -14.82 -8.70
C TYR A 204 -0.20 -13.92 -7.93
N ILE A 205 0.46 -14.48 -6.93
CA ILE A 205 1.46 -13.80 -6.12
C ILE A 205 2.82 -14.10 -6.75
N LEU A 206 3.52 -13.07 -7.20
CA LEU A 206 4.84 -13.22 -7.80
C LEU A 206 5.90 -12.90 -6.75
N ALA A 207 6.64 -13.94 -6.35
CA ALA A 207 7.68 -13.84 -5.34
C ALA A 207 9.05 -13.72 -6.00
N ASP A 208 9.87 -12.81 -5.48
CA ASP A 208 11.28 -12.74 -5.83
C ASP A 208 11.98 -14.02 -5.36
N ASN A 209 13.01 -14.46 -6.08
CA ASN A 209 13.74 -15.69 -5.72
C ASN A 209 14.73 -15.47 -4.56
N ASP A 210 14.23 -15.06 -3.41
CA ASP A 210 14.95 -14.98 -2.14
C ASP A 210 14.06 -15.34 -0.93
N GLU A 211 14.65 -15.48 0.26
CA GLU A 211 13.92 -15.88 1.46
C GLU A 211 12.92 -14.82 1.97
N ALA A 212 13.18 -13.54 1.72
CA ALA A 212 12.29 -12.47 2.17
C ALA A 212 11.04 -12.42 1.28
N GLY A 213 11.22 -12.45 -0.04
CA GLY A 213 10.16 -12.52 -1.05
C GLY A 213 9.27 -13.75 -0.89
N LYS A 214 9.87 -14.93 -0.63
CA LYS A 214 9.11 -16.16 -0.36
C LYS A 214 8.24 -16.06 0.90
N ARG A 215 8.79 -15.57 2.01
CA ARG A 215 8.03 -15.41 3.27
C ARG A 215 6.86 -14.45 3.16
N VAL A 216 7.05 -13.31 2.48
CA VAL A 216 5.95 -12.36 2.28
C VAL A 216 4.90 -12.93 1.32
N ALA A 217 5.29 -13.65 0.27
CA ALA A 217 4.35 -14.32 -0.62
C ALA A 217 3.49 -15.38 0.09
N GLU A 218 4.08 -16.17 0.98
CA GLU A 218 3.35 -17.10 1.85
C GLU A 218 2.38 -16.37 2.79
N THR A 219 2.80 -15.24 3.36
CA THR A 219 1.96 -14.41 4.22
C THR A 219 0.75 -13.87 3.45
N ILE A 220 0.99 -13.31 2.26
CA ILE A 220 -0.07 -12.84 1.36
C ILE A 220 -1.02 -13.99 1.03
N GLN A 221 -0.49 -15.15 0.63
CA GLN A 221 -1.32 -16.30 0.27
C GLN A 221 -2.21 -16.73 1.44
N ASN A 222 -1.67 -16.80 2.66
CA ASN A 222 -2.43 -17.16 3.86
C ASN A 222 -3.55 -16.15 4.17
N ASP A 223 -3.27 -14.85 4.05
CA ASP A 223 -4.25 -13.80 4.30
C ASP A 223 -5.39 -13.81 3.26
N ILE A 224 -5.07 -14.04 1.98
CA ILE A 224 -6.07 -14.00 0.91
C ILE A 224 -6.81 -15.33 0.70
N LYS A 225 -6.30 -16.45 1.22
CA LYS A 225 -6.82 -17.81 0.97
C LYS A 225 -8.31 -17.97 1.26
N THR A 226 -8.84 -17.23 2.24
CA THR A 226 -10.25 -17.34 2.66
C THR A 226 -11.18 -16.40 1.88
N VAL A 227 -10.63 -15.40 1.18
CA VAL A 227 -11.40 -14.35 0.49
C VAL A 227 -11.27 -14.44 -1.03
N ALA A 228 -10.12 -14.86 -1.55
CA ALA A 228 -9.86 -15.07 -2.96
C ALA A 228 -10.54 -16.37 -3.45
N LYS A 229 -10.89 -16.41 -4.74
CA LYS A 229 -11.43 -17.62 -5.38
C LYS A 229 -10.34 -18.66 -5.57
N SER A 230 -9.15 -18.23 -5.97
CA SER A 230 -7.93 -19.03 -6.00
C SER A 230 -6.72 -18.15 -5.73
N SER A 231 -5.65 -18.72 -5.20
CA SER A 231 -4.41 -17.99 -4.94
C SER A 231 -3.21 -18.89 -5.20
N LYS A 232 -2.25 -18.43 -6.00
CA LYS A 232 -1.05 -19.19 -6.33
C LYS A 232 0.21 -18.34 -6.23
N ILE A 233 1.23 -18.88 -5.58
CA ILE A 233 2.56 -18.29 -5.56
C ILE A 233 3.34 -18.80 -6.77
N ILE A 234 4.04 -17.90 -7.46
CA ILE A 234 4.91 -18.20 -8.59
C ILE A 234 6.23 -17.49 -8.36
N VAL A 235 7.32 -18.22 -8.53
CA VAL A 235 8.68 -17.66 -8.63
C VAL A 235 9.01 -17.67 -10.12
N PRO A 236 9.04 -16.52 -10.82
CA PRO A 236 9.17 -16.49 -12.28
C PRO A 236 10.44 -17.13 -12.82
N MET A 237 11.54 -17.04 -12.08
CA MET A 237 12.84 -17.60 -12.43
C MET A 237 13.43 -18.36 -11.22
N PRO A 238 13.01 -19.61 -10.96
CA PRO A 238 13.40 -20.36 -9.77
C PRO A 238 14.90 -20.70 -9.74
N ASP A 239 15.55 -20.77 -10.90
CA ASP A 239 16.96 -21.12 -11.05
C ASP A 239 17.92 -19.91 -10.93
N ILE A 240 17.38 -18.69 -10.94
CA ILE A 240 18.18 -17.46 -10.87
C ILE A 240 17.93 -16.76 -9.52
N PRO A 241 18.91 -16.71 -8.62
CA PRO A 241 18.75 -16.05 -7.32
C PRO A 241 18.39 -14.57 -7.49
N LYS A 242 17.43 -14.08 -6.69
CA LYS A 242 16.94 -12.69 -6.69
C LYS A 242 16.33 -12.20 -8.00
N ALA A 243 16.08 -13.08 -8.96
CA ALA A 243 15.37 -12.69 -10.17
C ALA A 243 13.88 -12.47 -9.88
N ASP A 244 13.33 -11.45 -10.54
CA ASP A 244 11.94 -11.04 -10.46
C ASP A 244 11.22 -11.22 -11.81
N ILE A 245 9.95 -10.81 -11.90
CA ILE A 245 9.18 -10.90 -13.15
C ILE A 245 9.70 -9.92 -14.21
N THR A 246 10.29 -8.81 -13.80
CA THR A 246 10.90 -7.88 -14.74
C THR A 246 12.14 -8.49 -15.40
N ASP A 247 12.96 -9.20 -14.65
CA ASP A 247 14.12 -9.94 -15.17
C ASP A 247 13.68 -11.05 -16.14
N TYR A 248 12.58 -11.76 -15.84
CA TYR A 248 12.00 -12.76 -16.74
C TYR A 248 11.67 -12.17 -18.12
N PHE A 249 10.96 -11.04 -18.19
CA PHE A 249 10.65 -10.41 -19.48
C PHE A 249 11.87 -9.77 -20.14
N ASN A 250 12.83 -9.24 -19.37
CA ASN A 250 14.07 -8.68 -19.91
C ASN A 250 14.99 -9.75 -20.50
N ALA A 251 14.93 -11.00 -20.00
CA ALA A 251 15.64 -12.14 -20.55
C ALA A 251 15.07 -12.61 -21.90
N GLY A 252 13.98 -12.00 -22.39
CA GLY A 252 13.39 -12.26 -23.70
C GLY A 252 12.27 -13.30 -23.70
N HIS A 253 11.83 -13.76 -22.53
CA HIS A 253 10.71 -14.69 -22.43
C HIS A 253 9.41 -14.05 -22.92
N SER A 254 8.64 -14.83 -23.68
CA SER A 254 7.40 -14.34 -24.28
C SER A 254 6.22 -14.35 -23.30
N LYS A 255 5.22 -13.51 -23.56
CA LYS A 255 3.94 -13.54 -22.82
C LYS A 255 3.27 -14.92 -22.87
N GLN A 256 3.40 -15.64 -23.99
CA GLN A 256 2.85 -16.98 -24.17
C GLN A 256 3.54 -18.02 -23.28
N GLU A 257 4.86 -17.92 -23.10
CA GLU A 257 5.60 -18.76 -22.15
C GLU A 257 5.12 -18.52 -20.72
N PHE A 258 4.93 -17.24 -20.35
CA PHE A 258 4.41 -16.89 -19.03
C PHE A 258 2.99 -17.47 -18.84
N GLU A 259 2.08 -17.31 -19.80
CA GLU A 259 0.73 -17.88 -19.73
C GLU A 259 0.73 -19.42 -19.65
N LYS A 260 1.65 -20.10 -20.35
CA LYS A 260 1.83 -21.55 -20.23
C LYS A 260 2.29 -21.94 -18.82
N MET A 261 3.21 -21.19 -18.22
CA MET A 261 3.61 -21.40 -16.82
C MET A 261 2.41 -21.27 -15.88
N LEU A 262 1.56 -20.25 -16.06
CA LEU A 262 0.33 -20.08 -15.28
C LEU A 262 -0.64 -21.27 -15.44
N GLN A 263 -0.77 -21.80 -16.65
CA GLN A 263 -1.67 -22.92 -16.98
C GLN A 263 -1.17 -24.27 -16.47
N GLN A 264 0.11 -24.60 -16.68
CA GLN A 264 0.74 -25.83 -16.17
C GLN A 264 0.51 -25.96 -14.67
N GLU A 265 0.72 -24.85 -13.98
CA GLU A 265 0.49 -24.70 -12.56
C GLU A 265 -1.01 -24.79 -12.16
N GLN A 266 -1.96 -24.45 -13.03
CA GLN A 266 -3.40 -24.69 -12.78
C GLN A 266 -3.79 -26.17 -13.01
N SER A 267 -3.19 -26.86 -13.98
CA SER A 267 -3.46 -28.28 -14.29
C SER A 267 -2.96 -29.23 -13.21
N THR A 268 -1.78 -28.99 -12.62
CA THR A 268 -1.23 -29.82 -11.53
C THR A 268 -2.17 -29.85 -10.31
N VAL A 269 -2.96 -28.79 -10.10
CA VAL A 269 -3.96 -28.71 -9.02
C VAL A 269 -5.25 -29.48 -9.36
N LYS A 270 -5.63 -29.60 -10.64
CA LYS A 270 -6.80 -30.38 -11.06
C LYS A 270 -6.54 -31.89 -11.11
N GLU A 271 -5.33 -32.30 -11.48
CA GLU A 271 -4.94 -33.72 -11.52
C GLU A 271 -4.62 -34.29 -10.12
N ALA A 272 -4.01 -33.49 -9.22
CA ALA A 272 -3.78 -33.89 -7.83
C ALA A 272 -5.06 -34.08 -6.99
N VAL A 273 -6.22 -33.62 -7.48
CA VAL A 273 -7.53 -33.85 -6.85
C VAL A 273 -8.13 -35.20 -7.26
N ARG A 274 -7.62 -35.86 -8.32
CA ARG A 274 -8.18 -37.13 -8.83
C ARG A 274 -7.35 -38.37 -8.52
N GLU A 275 -6.03 -38.28 -8.41
CA GLU A 275 -5.19 -39.47 -8.18
C GLU A 275 -4.01 -39.13 -7.26
N GLY A 276 -3.92 -39.77 -6.09
CA GLY A 276 -2.68 -39.70 -5.28
C GLY A 276 -2.84 -39.65 -3.77
N VAL A 277 -3.31 -40.75 -3.18
CA VAL A 277 -2.98 -41.12 -1.80
C VAL A 277 -1.49 -41.52 -1.77
N ALA A 278 -0.58 -40.67 -1.23
CA ALA A 278 0.50 -41.03 -0.27
C ALA A 278 1.63 -39.98 -0.14
N LYS A 279 1.77 -39.48 1.11
CA LYS A 279 2.98 -39.22 1.93
C LYS A 279 4.11 -38.31 1.38
N HIS A 280 4.03 -37.02 1.71
CA HIS A 280 5.13 -36.24 2.31
C HIS A 280 4.55 -35.37 3.46
N ASP A 281 5.25 -35.32 4.59
CA ASP A 281 4.78 -34.79 5.88
C ASP A 281 4.79 -33.24 5.97
N THR A 282 3.84 -32.70 6.78
CA THR A 282 3.53 -31.28 7.19
C THR A 282 2.54 -30.49 6.27
N PRO A 283 1.66 -29.55 6.74
CA PRO A 283 0.98 -29.31 8.02
C PRO A 283 -0.57 -29.54 7.97
N ILE A 284 -1.13 -30.13 6.92
CA ILE A 284 -2.59 -30.37 6.81
C ILE A 284 -3.07 -31.43 7.81
N LYS A 285 -2.22 -32.42 8.12
CA LYS A 285 -2.47 -33.36 9.23
C LYS A 285 -2.47 -32.65 10.57
N ALA A 286 -1.53 -31.75 10.84
CA ALA A 286 -1.46 -31.02 12.10
C ALA A 286 -2.71 -30.17 12.33
N GLN A 287 -3.25 -29.52 11.28
CA GLN A 287 -4.48 -28.74 11.38
C GLN A 287 -5.75 -29.62 11.47
N ARG A 288 -5.84 -30.74 10.73
CA ARG A 288 -6.93 -31.73 10.93
C ARG A 288 -6.86 -32.42 12.29
N GLN A 289 -5.67 -32.66 12.81
CA GLN A 289 -5.42 -33.29 14.11
C GLN A 289 -5.64 -32.28 15.25
N GLN A 290 -5.34 -31.00 15.03
CA GLN A 290 -5.65 -29.90 15.94
C GLN A 290 -7.15 -29.59 15.96
N ASP A 291 -7.81 -29.58 14.81
CA ASP A 291 -9.27 -29.45 14.68
C ASP A 291 -9.96 -30.66 15.32
N SER A 292 -9.49 -31.90 15.08
CA SER A 292 -10.01 -33.11 15.71
C SER A 292 -9.79 -33.13 17.23
N ARG A 293 -8.63 -32.68 17.71
CA ARG A 293 -8.34 -32.57 19.16
C ARG A 293 -9.21 -31.51 19.82
N LEU A 294 -9.40 -30.37 19.17
CA LEU A 294 -10.24 -29.30 19.68
C LEU A 294 -11.72 -29.70 19.69
N GLU A 295 -12.21 -30.35 18.63
CA GLU A 295 -13.56 -30.91 18.59
C GLU A 295 -13.77 -31.97 19.68
N GLN A 296 -12.75 -32.77 20.00
CA GLN A 296 -12.81 -33.71 21.13
C GLN A 296 -12.87 -32.97 22.47
N VAL A 297 -12.03 -31.95 22.68
CA VAL A 297 -12.07 -31.11 23.89
C VAL A 297 -13.44 -30.45 24.07
N LEU A 298 -14.04 -29.94 22.98
CA LEU A 298 -15.39 -29.35 23.01
C LEU A 298 -16.47 -30.37 23.39
N LYS A 299 -16.33 -31.63 22.96
CA LYS A 299 -17.21 -32.73 23.37
C LYS A 299 -17.02 -33.07 24.85
N ASP A 300 -15.78 -33.21 25.30
CA ASP A 300 -15.44 -33.60 26.67
C ASP A 300 -15.89 -32.52 27.69
N LEU A 301 -15.77 -31.24 27.30
CA LEU A 301 -16.22 -30.10 28.11
C LEU A 301 -17.73 -29.89 28.06
N HIS A 302 -18.46 -30.57 27.16
CA HIS A 302 -19.86 -30.26 26.87
C HIS A 302 -20.06 -28.77 26.58
N ALA A 303 -19.44 -28.27 25.51
CA ALA A 303 -19.42 -26.85 25.17
C ALA A 303 -20.83 -26.22 25.10
N GLU A 304 -21.86 -26.99 24.70
CA GLU A 304 -23.26 -26.59 24.65
C GLU A 304 -23.89 -26.24 26.01
N ARG A 305 -23.25 -26.65 27.12
CA ARG A 305 -23.71 -26.34 28.48
C ARG A 305 -23.18 -25.02 29.01
N TYR A 306 -22.21 -24.40 28.34
CA TYR A 306 -21.74 -23.07 28.69
C TYR A 306 -22.79 -22.04 28.30
N GLU A 307 -22.90 -20.95 29.08
CA GLU A 307 -23.79 -19.85 28.75
C GLU A 307 -23.43 -19.28 27.37
N THR A 308 -24.42 -19.03 26.53
CA THR A 308 -24.24 -18.48 25.17
C THR A 308 -24.06 -16.96 25.14
N SER A 309 -23.52 -16.40 26.23
CA SER A 309 -23.19 -14.99 26.42
C SER A 309 -21.67 -14.78 26.28
N ASP A 310 -21.22 -13.53 26.14
CA ASP A 310 -19.78 -13.19 26.11
C ASP A 310 -19.04 -13.77 27.33
N LYS A 311 -19.68 -13.78 28.51
CA LYS A 311 -19.16 -14.36 29.76
C LYS A 311 -18.97 -15.87 29.67
N GLY A 312 -19.99 -16.59 29.18
CA GLY A 312 -19.93 -18.05 29.08
C GLY A 312 -18.94 -18.51 28.01
N PHE A 313 -18.89 -17.80 26.87
CA PHE A 313 -17.86 -18.04 25.87
C PHE A 313 -16.45 -17.69 26.39
N GLY A 314 -16.32 -16.66 27.23
CA GLY A 314 -15.05 -16.30 27.87
C GLY A 314 -14.52 -17.42 28.78
N ARG A 315 -15.39 -18.00 29.60
CA ARG A 315 -15.08 -19.20 30.40
C ARG A 315 -14.68 -20.38 29.53
N LEU A 316 -15.47 -20.67 28.49
CA LEU A 316 -15.17 -21.77 27.57
C LEU A 316 -13.80 -21.58 26.89
N PHE A 317 -13.48 -20.38 26.43
CA PHE A 317 -12.17 -20.08 25.85
C PHE A 317 -11.04 -20.34 26.84
N ALA A 318 -11.22 -19.88 28.08
CA ALA A 318 -10.24 -20.08 29.13
C ALA A 318 -10.05 -21.57 29.45
N ASP A 319 -11.12 -22.36 29.56
CA ASP A 319 -11.06 -23.80 29.81
C ASP A 319 -10.38 -24.58 28.69
N VAL A 320 -10.68 -24.23 27.43
CA VAL A 320 -10.10 -24.87 26.24
C VAL A 320 -8.62 -24.57 26.10
N PHE A 321 -8.17 -23.35 26.43
CA PHE A 321 -6.81 -22.90 26.17
C PHE A 321 -6.00 -22.57 27.43
N LYS A 322 -6.42 -22.97 28.63
CA LYS A 322 -5.70 -22.69 29.88
C LYS A 322 -4.23 -23.12 29.86
N ASP A 323 -3.88 -24.18 29.13
CA ASP A 323 -2.50 -24.67 29.03
C ASP A 323 -1.68 -23.97 27.91
N ARG A 324 -2.29 -22.98 27.25
CA ARG A 324 -1.70 -22.27 26.12
C ARG A 324 -1.72 -20.76 26.29
N HIS A 325 -2.81 -20.20 26.82
CA HIS A 325 -3.04 -18.77 26.98
C HIS A 325 -3.59 -18.48 28.38
N ARG A 326 -2.92 -17.60 29.11
CA ARG A 326 -3.38 -17.07 30.40
C ARG A 326 -3.12 -15.58 30.45
N TYR A 327 -4.00 -14.84 31.12
CA TYR A 327 -3.80 -13.39 31.26
C TYR A 327 -2.77 -13.11 32.36
N ASN A 328 -1.93 -12.09 32.17
CA ASN A 328 -1.03 -11.61 33.21
C ASN A 328 -1.39 -10.16 33.57
N PRO A 329 -2.02 -9.93 34.75
CA PRO A 329 -2.41 -8.59 35.18
C PRO A 329 -1.22 -7.64 35.36
N SER A 330 -0.06 -8.14 35.80
CA SER A 330 1.16 -7.35 35.97
C SER A 330 1.66 -6.78 34.64
N ARG A 331 1.48 -7.54 33.54
CA ARG A 331 1.82 -7.13 32.17
C ARG A 331 0.68 -6.45 31.41
N LYS A 332 -0.54 -6.56 31.94
CA LYS A 332 -1.79 -6.12 31.32
C LYS A 332 -2.06 -6.76 29.96
N ASP A 333 -1.46 -7.90 29.67
CA ASP A 333 -1.60 -8.62 28.39
C ASP A 333 -1.69 -10.14 28.60
N PHE A 334 -2.03 -10.87 27.53
CA PHE A 334 -1.95 -12.33 27.53
C PHE A 334 -0.49 -12.79 27.51
N MET A 335 -0.26 -13.94 28.10
CA MET A 335 0.97 -14.72 27.95
C MET A 335 0.64 -16.04 27.27
N ARG A 336 1.59 -16.54 26.48
CA ARG A 336 1.49 -17.82 25.78
C ARG A 336 2.53 -18.79 26.28
N TYR A 337 2.14 -20.04 26.49
CA TYR A 337 3.10 -21.12 26.76
C TYR A 337 3.74 -21.62 25.46
N ASP A 338 5.06 -21.57 25.35
CA ASP A 338 5.80 -21.99 24.15
C ASP A 338 6.19 -23.49 24.15
N GLY A 339 5.77 -24.23 25.18
CA GLY A 339 6.15 -25.62 25.42
C GLY A 339 7.26 -25.80 26.45
N LYS A 340 7.92 -24.70 26.86
CA LYS A 340 8.94 -24.68 27.92
C LYS A 340 8.65 -23.65 28.99
N ARG A 341 8.13 -22.48 28.63
CA ARG A 341 7.82 -21.39 29.57
C ARG A 341 6.71 -20.49 29.04
N TRP A 342 6.19 -19.65 29.92
CA TRP A 342 5.28 -18.57 29.55
C TRP A 342 6.07 -17.39 28.97
N ILE A 343 5.69 -16.95 27.76
CA ILE A 343 6.27 -15.80 27.07
C ILE A 343 5.18 -14.75 26.79
N ASP A 344 5.59 -13.51 26.54
CA ASP A 344 4.66 -12.44 26.18
C ASP A 344 3.94 -12.75 24.87
N ASP A 345 2.60 -12.72 24.91
CA ASP A 345 1.80 -12.68 23.70
C ASP A 345 1.54 -11.22 23.37
N ILE A 346 2.45 -10.61 22.60
CA ILE A 346 2.42 -9.17 22.30
C ILE A 346 1.06 -8.80 21.67
N GLU A 347 0.35 -7.88 22.33
CA GLU A 347 -1.02 -7.48 22.02
C GLU A 347 -2.06 -8.61 22.12
N GLY A 348 -1.74 -9.78 22.66
CA GLY A 348 -2.61 -10.95 22.69
C GLY A 348 -2.88 -11.56 21.32
N LEU A 349 -1.97 -11.42 20.35
CA LEU A 349 -2.16 -11.89 18.97
C LEU A 349 -2.39 -13.40 18.88
N SER A 350 -1.68 -14.18 19.68
CA SER A 350 -1.82 -15.63 19.70
C SER A 350 -3.11 -16.08 20.38
N ALA A 351 -3.56 -15.40 21.45
CA ALA A 351 -4.86 -15.62 22.06
C ALA A 351 -5.99 -15.28 21.07
N ARG A 352 -5.87 -14.16 20.34
CA ARG A 352 -6.79 -13.79 19.25
C ARG A 352 -6.82 -14.79 18.12
N ALA A 353 -5.67 -15.38 17.76
CA ALA A 353 -5.62 -16.47 16.79
C ALA A 353 -6.38 -17.70 17.30
N SER A 354 -6.16 -18.12 18.54
CA SER A 354 -6.89 -19.23 19.16
C SER A 354 -8.39 -18.97 19.28
N ALA A 355 -8.82 -17.73 19.50
CA ALA A 355 -10.23 -17.37 19.54
C ALA A 355 -10.92 -17.55 18.17
N LYS A 356 -10.22 -17.31 17.06
CA LYS A 356 -10.72 -17.61 15.70
C LYS A 356 -10.88 -19.12 15.52
N VAL A 357 -9.87 -19.90 15.90
CA VAL A 357 -9.89 -21.37 15.80
C VAL A 357 -11.03 -21.96 16.63
N LEU A 358 -11.27 -21.44 17.84
CA LEU A 358 -12.39 -21.86 18.68
C LEU A 358 -13.74 -21.54 18.05
N SER A 359 -13.90 -20.34 17.48
CA SER A 359 -15.13 -19.97 16.78
C SER A 359 -15.44 -20.94 15.63
N ASP A 360 -14.44 -21.30 14.82
CA ASP A 360 -14.62 -22.24 13.71
C ASP A 360 -14.99 -23.64 14.21
N ALA A 361 -14.32 -24.12 15.26
CA ALA A 361 -14.59 -25.42 15.86
C ALA A 361 -15.98 -25.47 16.53
N LEU A 362 -16.40 -24.39 17.18
CA LEU A 362 -17.72 -24.27 17.81
C LEU A 362 -18.85 -24.32 16.79
N VAL A 363 -18.70 -23.69 15.64
CA VAL A 363 -19.69 -23.78 14.54
C VAL A 363 -19.83 -25.23 14.08
N ARG A 364 -18.72 -25.94 13.83
CA ARG A 364 -18.76 -27.36 13.42
C ARG A 364 -19.34 -28.26 14.51
N TYR A 365 -18.96 -28.01 15.75
CA TYR A 365 -19.48 -28.72 16.91
C TYR A 365 -20.99 -28.55 17.02
N ALA A 366 -21.49 -27.30 16.92
CA ALA A 366 -22.91 -26.98 17.03
C ALA A 366 -23.77 -27.68 15.97
N VAL A 367 -23.30 -27.83 14.73
CA VAL A 367 -24.03 -28.59 13.69
C VAL A 367 -24.33 -30.03 14.11
N ASN A 368 -23.49 -30.63 14.96
CA ASN A 368 -23.64 -32.03 15.37
C ASN A 368 -24.46 -32.23 16.65
N VAL A 369 -24.56 -31.20 17.51
CA VAL A 369 -25.22 -31.33 18.83
C VAL A 369 -26.53 -30.55 18.95
N ASP A 370 -26.77 -29.58 18.07
CA ASP A 370 -27.90 -28.68 18.16
C ASP A 370 -29.04 -29.08 17.22
N THR A 371 -30.00 -29.83 17.76
CA THR A 371 -31.19 -30.28 17.02
C THR A 371 -32.18 -29.15 16.72
N GLU A 372 -32.14 -28.04 17.47
CA GLU A 372 -33.09 -26.92 17.36
C GLU A 372 -32.48 -25.65 16.72
N GLY A 373 -31.17 -25.64 16.45
CA GLY A 373 -30.44 -24.53 15.82
C GLY A 373 -30.20 -23.30 16.73
N LYS A 374 -30.59 -23.36 18.02
CA LYS A 374 -30.45 -22.25 18.98
C LYS A 374 -28.99 -22.01 19.37
N TYR A 375 -28.24 -23.07 19.62
CA TYR A 375 -26.83 -23.01 19.99
C TYR A 375 -25.96 -22.63 18.77
N LEU A 376 -26.24 -23.18 17.59
CA LEU A 376 -25.60 -22.81 16.32
C LEU A 376 -25.75 -21.32 16.03
N LYS A 377 -26.94 -20.77 16.24
CA LYS A 377 -27.20 -19.32 16.08
C LYS A 377 -26.37 -18.48 17.05
N ALA A 378 -26.20 -18.94 18.29
CA ALA A 378 -25.37 -18.25 19.27
C ALA A 378 -23.88 -18.31 18.92
N VAL A 379 -23.32 -19.48 18.59
CA VAL A 379 -21.89 -19.57 18.23
C VAL A 379 -21.56 -18.86 16.92
N ALA A 380 -22.52 -18.75 15.98
CA ALA A 380 -22.33 -17.99 14.74
C ALA A 380 -22.06 -16.50 15.00
N THR A 381 -22.47 -15.94 16.15
CA THR A 381 -22.13 -14.55 16.48
C THR A 381 -20.65 -14.36 16.76
N LEU A 382 -19.93 -15.42 17.17
CA LEU A 382 -18.48 -15.40 17.35
C LEU A 382 -17.71 -15.31 16.02
N CYS A 383 -18.36 -15.43 14.87
CA CYS A 383 -17.74 -15.07 13.58
C CYS A 383 -17.44 -13.57 13.47
N ASN A 384 -18.08 -12.72 14.28
CA ASN A 384 -17.76 -11.30 14.39
C ASN A 384 -16.56 -11.06 15.33
N ILE A 385 -15.58 -10.28 14.86
CA ILE A 385 -14.38 -9.95 15.65
C ILE A 385 -14.70 -9.24 16.98
N ARG A 386 -15.75 -8.41 17.02
CA ARG A 386 -16.17 -7.72 18.25
C ARG A 386 -16.54 -8.71 19.34
N ASN A 387 -17.30 -9.74 19.00
CA ASN A 387 -17.77 -10.73 19.97
C ASN A 387 -16.63 -11.64 20.44
N ARG A 388 -15.68 -11.99 19.55
CA ARG A 388 -14.45 -12.68 19.97
C ARG A 388 -13.58 -11.84 20.89
N ASN A 389 -13.52 -10.53 20.65
CA ASN A 389 -12.78 -9.63 21.53
C ASN A 389 -13.46 -9.51 22.89
N ASN A 390 -14.79 -9.43 22.96
CA ASN A 390 -15.52 -9.45 24.24
C ASN A 390 -15.27 -10.76 25.00
N MET A 391 -15.42 -11.91 24.32
CA MET A 391 -15.09 -13.23 24.85
C MET A 391 -13.66 -13.27 25.46
N LEU A 392 -12.67 -12.72 24.75
CA LEU A 392 -11.29 -12.64 25.26
C LEU A 392 -11.11 -11.66 26.41
N GLN A 393 -11.95 -10.64 26.56
CA GLN A 393 -11.93 -9.78 27.75
C GLN A 393 -12.50 -10.53 28.95
N ASP A 394 -13.64 -11.21 28.75
CA ASP A 394 -14.31 -12.01 29.79
C ASP A 394 -13.55 -13.30 30.15
N SER A 395 -12.50 -13.69 29.41
CA SER A 395 -11.67 -14.85 29.75
C SER A 395 -10.50 -14.51 30.69
N LYS A 396 -10.23 -13.22 30.93
CA LYS A 396 -9.00 -12.76 31.60
C LYS A 396 -8.94 -13.08 33.08
N ASP A 397 -10.09 -13.23 33.72
CA ASP A 397 -10.23 -13.44 35.17
C ASP A 397 -10.41 -14.93 35.54
N VAL A 398 -10.46 -15.82 34.55
CA VAL A 398 -10.68 -17.26 34.77
C VAL A 398 -9.38 -17.98 35.16
N TYR A 399 -8.36 -17.91 34.28
CA TYR A 399 -7.03 -18.46 34.53
C TYR A 399 -5.97 -17.39 34.26
N PHE A 400 -5.46 -16.79 35.33
CA PHE A 400 -4.45 -15.74 35.28
C PHE A 400 -3.36 -15.97 36.33
N PHE A 401 -2.20 -15.39 36.11
CA PHE A 401 -1.11 -15.35 37.08
C PHE A 401 -0.35 -14.04 36.97
N SER A 402 0.30 -13.65 38.06
CA SER A 402 1.13 -12.45 38.14
C SER A 402 2.60 -12.77 37.86
N ASN A 403 3.43 -11.75 37.62
CA ASN A 403 4.88 -11.94 37.47
C ASN A 403 5.50 -12.54 38.75
N GLU A 404 5.00 -12.16 39.92
CA GLU A 404 5.46 -12.65 41.22
C GLU A 404 5.24 -14.16 41.36
N GLN A 405 4.18 -14.69 40.74
CA GLN A 405 3.92 -16.13 40.71
C GLN A 405 4.84 -16.84 39.71
N LEU A 406 5.13 -16.24 38.55
CA LEU A 406 6.12 -16.77 37.60
C LEU A 406 7.53 -16.82 38.21
N ASP A 407 7.93 -15.78 38.95
CA ASP A 407 9.25 -15.72 39.61
C ASP A 407 9.46 -16.87 40.62
N VAL A 408 8.38 -17.47 41.13
CA VAL A 408 8.40 -18.64 42.02
C VAL A 408 8.33 -19.96 41.23
N ASN A 409 7.58 -20.00 40.12
CA ASN A 409 7.42 -21.17 39.27
C ASN A 409 7.21 -20.75 37.80
N ASP A 410 8.27 -20.88 36.99
CA ASP A 410 8.25 -20.58 35.55
C ASP A 410 7.28 -21.44 34.72
N TYR A 411 6.75 -22.53 35.30
CA TYR A 411 5.94 -23.55 34.63
C TYR A 411 4.44 -23.56 35.00
N LEU A 412 3.95 -22.54 35.71
CA LEU A 412 2.58 -22.49 36.29
C LEU A 412 1.44 -23.00 35.39
#